data_AF-A0A7T5UQV6-F1
#
_entry.id   AF-A0A7T5UQV6-F1
#
_cell.length_a   1.000
_cell.length_b   1.000
_cell.length_c   1.000
_cell.angle_alpha   90.00
_cell.angle_beta   90.00
_cell.angle_gamma   90.00
#
_symmetry.space_group_name_H-M   'P 1'
#
loop_
_entity.id
_entity.type
_entity.pdbx_description
1 polymer ?
#
loop_
_entity_poly.entity_id
_entity_poly.type
_entity_poly.pdbx_seq_one_letter_code
_entity_poly.pdbx_strand_id
1 'polypeptide(L)'
;MSPITFCQTFQERFKPLPEQLREIDNLVLAYMSNPSQELEKRFNELKALHQDFVGEYQQQVKEMLMHWYPYTDKKQREEFLRSIDFEDNQRVVIKGNINYSSQDQPVPAINPFYRGNKNSFLSYFPGLIRKIIGDLDLYGSHITNLDYLEEIEGDFRINIAPLLQSIGRLKKIGGNALIFAESLTQMDYLEEVQGYLNIDYSKKITSLPRLKRVGSHLTSVVDTLTQFPLLEEVGEEFYAHCDSSPKLKKAGSIDIKTHNTDPLPLLEEVTDSFTIKSSNPAISLPSLRRIGGRMIIDKTKITDFHSAFPNLSAVGSTRNNDNEDESFHVPRNYIKKQIEALRENGRLSFNGKIKVE
;
A
#
# COMPACT_ATOMS: atom_id res chain seq x y z
N MET A 1 -29.81 -18.31 -3.17
CA MET A 1 -30.58 -17.10 -3.51
C MET A 1 -29.72 -16.25 -4.45
N SER A 2 -30.25 -15.61 -5.50
CA SER A 2 -29.38 -14.76 -6.35
C SER A 2 -29.02 -13.47 -5.59
N PRO A 3 -27.82 -12.89 -5.75
CA PRO A 3 -27.46 -11.62 -5.09
C PRO A 3 -28.39 -10.45 -5.42
N ILE A 4 -29.03 -10.46 -6.59
CA ILE A 4 -30.08 -9.50 -6.95
C ILE A 4 -31.32 -9.69 -6.05
N THR A 5 -31.74 -10.93 -5.82
CA THR A 5 -32.85 -11.27 -4.93
C THR A 5 -32.51 -10.95 -3.47
N PHE A 6 -31.25 -11.11 -3.06
CA PHE A 6 -30.74 -10.68 -1.75
C PHE A 6 -30.85 -9.16 -1.60
N CYS A 7 -30.29 -8.37 -2.52
CA CYS A 7 -30.36 -6.91 -2.46
C CYS A 7 -31.81 -6.39 -2.41
N GLN A 8 -32.73 -7.00 -3.17
CA GLN A 8 -34.15 -6.62 -3.16
C GLN A 8 -34.85 -6.96 -1.83
N THR A 9 -34.65 -8.19 -1.32
CA THR A 9 -35.27 -8.64 -0.06
C THR A 9 -34.72 -7.86 1.14
N PHE A 10 -33.42 -7.55 1.10
CA PHE A 10 -32.74 -6.75 2.10
C PHE A 10 -33.22 -5.29 2.04
N GLN A 11 -33.31 -4.67 0.85
CA GLN A 11 -33.85 -3.32 0.68
C GLN A 11 -35.30 -3.17 1.16
N GLU A 12 -36.16 -4.15 0.87
CA GLU A 12 -37.55 -4.17 1.34
C GLU A 12 -37.64 -4.17 2.88
N ARG A 13 -36.74 -4.89 3.56
CA ARG A 13 -36.64 -4.92 5.02
C ARG A 13 -36.00 -3.68 5.64
N PHE A 14 -35.30 -2.84 4.87
CA PHE A 14 -34.77 -1.55 5.31
C PHE A 14 -35.79 -0.40 5.24
N LYS A 15 -36.90 -0.57 4.49
CA LYS A 15 -37.93 0.47 4.40
C LYS A 15 -38.46 0.97 5.75
N PRO A 16 -38.67 0.14 6.80
CA PRO A 16 -39.16 0.62 8.10
C PRO A 16 -38.09 1.17 9.04
N LEU A 17 -36.79 1.03 8.74
CA LEU A 17 -35.69 1.46 9.62
C LEU A 17 -35.74 2.97 9.99
N PRO A 18 -36.06 3.89 9.06
CA PRO A 18 -36.26 5.30 9.39
C PRO A 18 -37.45 5.58 10.31
N GLU A 19 -38.46 4.71 10.35
CA GLU A 19 -39.59 4.83 11.28
C GLU A 19 -39.21 4.28 12.65
N GLN A 20 -38.48 3.16 12.69
CA GLN A 20 -37.95 2.58 13.93
C GLN A 20 -36.95 3.53 14.62
N LEU A 21 -36.09 4.23 13.87
CA LEU A 21 -35.19 5.24 14.43
C LEU A 21 -35.96 6.41 15.05
N ARG A 22 -37.02 6.89 14.37
CA ARG A 22 -37.91 7.93 14.92
C ARG A 22 -38.65 7.45 16.18
N GLU A 23 -39.03 6.18 16.22
CA GLU A 23 -39.64 5.58 17.41
C GLU A 23 -38.66 5.58 18.59
N ILE A 24 -37.39 5.21 18.35
CA ILE A 24 -36.34 5.24 19.38
C ILE A 24 -36.13 6.66 19.91
N ASP A 25 -36.02 7.67 19.03
CA ASP A 25 -35.85 9.07 19.45
C ASP A 25 -37.01 9.53 20.34
N ASN A 26 -38.25 9.20 19.97
CA ASN A 26 -39.44 9.52 20.75
C ASN A 26 -39.46 8.79 22.11
N LEU A 27 -39.05 7.53 22.14
CA LEU A 27 -38.98 6.74 23.38
C LEU A 27 -37.89 7.27 24.32
N VAL A 28 -36.76 7.72 23.80
CA VAL A 28 -35.68 8.34 24.60
C VAL A 28 -36.18 9.63 25.24
N LEU A 29 -36.86 10.50 24.47
CA LEU A 29 -37.46 11.73 25.00
C LEU A 29 -38.51 11.45 26.07
N ALA A 30 -39.37 10.46 25.85
CA ALA A 30 -40.38 10.05 26.82
C ALA A 30 -39.76 9.48 28.11
N TYR A 31 -38.72 8.66 28.00
CA TYR A 31 -38.03 8.05 29.14
C TYR A 31 -37.28 9.08 29.98
N MET A 32 -36.61 10.06 29.35
CA MET A 32 -35.98 11.17 30.08
C MET A 32 -36.99 12.02 30.86
N SER A 33 -38.24 12.09 30.37
CA SER A 33 -39.30 12.86 31.00
C SER A 33 -40.00 12.09 32.13
N ASN A 34 -40.21 10.78 31.98
CA ASN A 34 -40.86 9.93 32.98
C ASN A 34 -40.48 8.45 32.80
N PRO A 35 -39.44 7.95 33.50
CA PRO A 35 -39.05 6.55 33.44
C PRO A 35 -40.21 5.65 33.89
N SER A 36 -40.61 4.70 33.05
CA SER A 36 -41.65 3.72 33.38
C SER A 36 -41.25 2.32 32.94
N GLN A 37 -41.79 1.31 33.63
CA GLN A 37 -41.58 -0.10 33.29
C GLN A 37 -42.04 -0.43 31.86
N GLU A 38 -43.06 0.27 31.35
CA GLU A 38 -43.55 0.07 29.99
C GLU A 38 -42.55 0.58 28.94
N LEU A 39 -41.93 1.74 29.19
CA LEU A 39 -40.87 2.26 28.31
C LEU A 39 -39.63 1.36 28.34
N GLU A 40 -39.23 0.88 29.52
CA GLU A 40 -38.12 -0.06 29.66
C GLU A 40 -38.38 -1.37 28.92
N LYS A 41 -39.60 -1.90 29.03
CA LYS A 41 -40.05 -3.07 28.26
C LYS A 41 -39.96 -2.80 26.75
N ARG A 42 -40.44 -1.65 26.27
CA ARG A 42 -40.39 -1.30 24.84
C ARG A 42 -38.96 -1.14 24.32
N PHE A 43 -38.05 -0.58 25.10
CA PHE A 43 -36.62 -0.53 24.75
C PHE A 43 -36.02 -1.93 24.61
N ASN A 44 -36.35 -2.84 25.54
CA ASN A 44 -35.87 -4.21 25.47
C ASN A 44 -36.42 -4.96 24.25
N GLU A 45 -37.68 -4.72 23.86
CA GLU A 45 -38.27 -5.26 22.63
C GLU A 45 -37.54 -4.77 21.37
N LEU A 46 -37.29 -3.46 21.26
CA LEU A 46 -36.56 -2.88 20.13
C LEU A 46 -35.12 -3.36 20.06
N LYS A 47 -34.46 -3.52 21.21
CA LYS A 47 -33.12 -4.09 21.31
C LYS A 47 -33.08 -5.54 20.83
N ALA A 48 -34.06 -6.36 21.22
CA ALA A 48 -34.17 -7.74 20.76
C ALA A 48 -34.39 -7.80 19.23
N LEU A 49 -35.31 -6.98 18.70
CA LEU A 49 -35.57 -6.89 17.26
C LEU A 49 -34.30 -6.49 16.47
N HIS A 50 -33.53 -5.54 17.00
CA HIS A 50 -32.25 -5.14 16.40
C HIS A 50 -31.23 -6.29 16.42
N GLN A 51 -31.13 -7.04 17.53
CA GLN A 51 -30.23 -8.19 17.63
C GLN A 51 -30.61 -9.31 16.65
N ASP A 52 -31.89 -9.62 16.51
CA ASP A 52 -32.39 -10.60 15.54
C ASP A 52 -32.04 -10.18 14.10
N PHE A 53 -32.26 -8.91 13.78
CA PHE A 53 -31.90 -8.34 12.49
C PHE A 53 -30.38 -8.44 12.21
N VAL A 54 -29.55 -8.10 13.20
CA VAL A 54 -28.09 -8.22 13.08
C VAL A 54 -27.69 -9.68 12.82
N GLY A 55 -28.26 -10.63 13.55
CA GLY A 55 -27.99 -12.06 13.35
C GLY A 55 -28.35 -12.54 11.93
N GLU A 56 -29.52 -12.14 11.42
CA GLU A 56 -29.94 -12.47 10.06
C GLU A 56 -29.03 -11.84 9.00
N TYR A 57 -28.68 -10.55 9.17
CA TYR A 57 -27.74 -9.87 8.28
C TYR A 57 -26.41 -10.61 8.19
N GLN A 58 -25.81 -10.91 9.34
CA GLN A 58 -24.52 -11.59 9.41
C GLN A 58 -24.57 -12.96 8.72
N GLN A 59 -25.64 -13.72 8.94
CA GLN A 59 -25.84 -15.01 8.28
C GLN A 59 -25.92 -14.87 6.75
N GLN A 60 -26.69 -13.90 6.25
CA GLN A 60 -26.81 -13.68 4.81
C GLN A 60 -25.50 -13.19 4.18
N VAL A 61 -24.75 -12.34 4.88
CA VAL A 61 -23.42 -11.91 4.44
C VAL A 61 -22.47 -13.09 4.36
N LYS A 62 -22.45 -13.97 5.36
CA LYS A 62 -21.65 -15.20 5.33
C LYS A 62 -22.03 -16.07 4.14
N GLU A 63 -23.32 -16.26 3.86
CA GLU A 63 -23.79 -17.01 2.69
C GLU A 63 -23.36 -16.39 1.36
N MET A 64 -23.39 -15.06 1.25
CA MET A 64 -22.90 -14.35 0.08
C MET A 64 -21.39 -14.54 -0.11
N LEU A 65 -20.60 -14.35 0.95
CA LEU A 65 -19.15 -14.52 0.92
C LEU A 65 -18.74 -15.96 0.61
N MET A 66 -19.54 -16.93 1.04
CA MET A 66 -19.38 -18.33 0.69
C MET A 66 -19.53 -18.62 -0.81
N HIS A 67 -20.28 -17.81 -1.54
CA HIS A 67 -20.36 -17.94 -3.00
C HIS A 67 -19.23 -17.23 -3.73
N TRP A 68 -18.54 -16.32 -3.05
CA TRP A 68 -17.42 -15.56 -3.58
C TRP A 68 -16.08 -16.29 -3.42
N TYR A 69 -15.76 -16.76 -2.20
CA TYR A 69 -14.47 -17.38 -1.93
C TYR A 69 -14.38 -18.80 -2.51
N PRO A 70 -13.35 -19.13 -3.32
CA PRO A 70 -13.16 -20.47 -3.84
C PRO A 70 -12.70 -21.43 -2.74
N TYR A 71 -13.33 -22.61 -2.65
CA TYR A 71 -12.90 -23.68 -1.74
C TYR A 71 -12.95 -25.04 -2.44
N THR A 72 -12.03 -25.93 -2.08
CA THR A 72 -11.90 -27.27 -2.66
C THR A 72 -12.63 -28.33 -1.85
N ASP A 73 -12.84 -28.10 -0.56
CA ASP A 73 -13.48 -29.06 0.33
C ASP A 73 -14.30 -28.40 1.47
N LYS A 74 -15.00 -29.25 2.22
CA LYS A 74 -15.86 -28.84 3.32
C LYS A 74 -15.08 -28.21 4.49
N LYS A 75 -13.86 -28.69 4.77
CA LYS A 75 -13.03 -28.19 5.87
C LYS A 75 -12.58 -26.75 5.58
N GLN A 76 -12.07 -26.49 4.38
CA GLN A 76 -11.68 -25.14 3.96
C GLN A 76 -12.87 -24.18 3.99
N ARG A 77 -14.05 -24.64 3.55
CA ARG A 77 -15.30 -23.88 3.68
C ARG A 77 -15.64 -23.52 5.13
N GLU A 78 -15.54 -24.49 6.05
CA GLU A 78 -15.83 -24.25 7.47
C GLU A 78 -14.80 -23.33 8.12
N GLU A 79 -13.53 -23.46 7.77
CA GLU A 79 -12.45 -22.56 8.22
C GLU A 79 -12.70 -21.14 7.72
N PHE A 80 -13.05 -20.97 6.45
CA PHE A 80 -13.43 -19.66 5.90
C PHE A 80 -14.66 -19.07 6.63
N LEU A 81 -15.71 -19.84 6.91
CA LEU A 81 -16.86 -19.34 7.69
C LEU A 81 -16.49 -18.88 9.11
N ARG A 82 -15.53 -19.57 9.74
CA ARG A 82 -15.00 -19.21 11.07
C ARG A 82 -14.09 -17.98 11.00
N SER A 83 -13.49 -17.70 9.85
CA SER A 83 -12.68 -16.50 9.64
C SER A 83 -13.49 -15.21 9.53
N ILE A 84 -14.76 -15.30 9.14
CA ILE A 84 -15.63 -14.12 8.94
C ILE A 84 -16.11 -13.61 10.28
N ASP A 85 -15.72 -12.37 10.58
CA ASP A 85 -16.08 -11.61 11.76
C ASP A 85 -16.74 -10.27 11.38
N PHE A 86 -17.40 -9.64 12.35
CA PHE A 86 -18.10 -8.38 12.17
C PHE A 86 -17.69 -7.38 13.25
N GLU A 87 -17.24 -6.20 12.85
CA GLU A 87 -16.99 -5.08 13.77
C GLU A 87 -18.31 -4.40 14.21
N ASP A 88 -18.23 -3.46 15.16
CA ASP A 88 -19.38 -2.77 15.77
C ASP A 88 -20.37 -2.14 14.76
N ASN A 89 -19.89 -1.79 13.56
CA ASN A 89 -20.69 -1.22 12.47
C ASN A 89 -21.08 -2.26 11.40
N GLN A 90 -21.01 -3.54 11.73
CA GLN A 90 -21.32 -4.68 10.86
C GLN A 90 -20.45 -4.75 9.59
N ARG A 91 -19.29 -4.08 9.57
CA ARG A 91 -18.30 -4.25 8.51
C ARG A 91 -17.59 -5.59 8.67
N VAL A 92 -17.32 -6.23 7.53
CA VAL A 92 -16.75 -7.57 7.51
C VAL A 92 -15.23 -7.49 7.68
N VAL A 93 -14.75 -8.35 8.58
CA VAL A 93 -13.33 -8.66 8.78
C VAL A 93 -13.12 -10.14 8.46
N ILE A 94 -12.08 -10.45 7.70
CA ILE A 94 -11.70 -11.84 7.42
C ILE A 94 -10.39 -12.15 8.13
N LYS A 95 -10.40 -13.16 9.01
CA LYS A 95 -9.23 -13.64 9.76
C LYS A 95 -8.57 -14.83 9.07
N GLY A 96 -7.42 -14.61 8.46
CA GLY A 96 -6.67 -15.60 7.73
C GLY A 96 -6.41 -15.17 6.29
N ASN A 97 -5.71 -16.03 5.56
CA ASN A 97 -5.21 -15.72 4.23
C ASN A 97 -6.29 -15.94 3.16
N ILE A 98 -6.43 -14.98 2.26
CA ILE A 98 -7.29 -15.07 1.08
C ILE A 98 -6.40 -15.27 -0.14
N ASN A 99 -6.39 -16.48 -0.69
CA ASN A 99 -5.62 -16.81 -1.89
C ASN A 99 -6.55 -17.04 -3.07
N TYR A 100 -6.45 -16.16 -4.06
CA TYR A 100 -7.23 -16.18 -5.30
C TYR A 100 -6.42 -16.75 -6.46
N SER A 101 -5.64 -17.82 -6.24
CA SER A 101 -4.86 -18.46 -7.33
C SER A 101 -5.79 -19.14 -8.34
N SER A 102 -5.79 -18.65 -9.58
CA SER A 102 -6.48 -19.31 -10.69
C SER A 102 -5.71 -20.50 -11.28
N GLN A 103 -4.50 -20.81 -10.79
CA GLN A 103 -3.68 -21.92 -11.32
C GLN A 103 -4.02 -23.29 -10.73
N ASP A 104 -4.48 -23.36 -9.48
CA ASP A 104 -4.84 -24.63 -8.83
C ASP A 104 -6.33 -24.98 -8.90
N GLN A 105 -7.13 -24.05 -9.42
CA GLN A 105 -8.49 -24.35 -9.80
C GLN A 105 -8.45 -24.74 -11.28
N PRO A 106 -8.84 -25.96 -11.69
CA PRO A 106 -9.21 -26.15 -13.08
C PRO A 106 -10.22 -25.04 -13.36
N VAL A 107 -9.94 -24.15 -14.32
CA VAL A 107 -10.97 -23.27 -14.88
C VAL A 107 -12.16 -24.20 -15.06
N PRO A 108 -13.22 -24.11 -14.23
CA PRO A 108 -14.11 -25.24 -14.11
C PRO A 108 -14.66 -25.43 -15.50
N ALA A 109 -14.31 -26.56 -16.12
CA ALA A 109 -14.82 -26.92 -17.43
C ALA A 109 -16.31 -26.71 -17.31
N ILE A 110 -16.78 -25.65 -17.99
CA ILE A 110 -18.07 -24.99 -17.88
C ILE A 110 -19.06 -25.98 -17.29
N ASN A 111 -19.27 -25.97 -15.96
CA ASN A 111 -20.11 -26.99 -15.34
C ASN A 111 -21.50 -26.83 -15.97
N PRO A 112 -21.95 -27.76 -16.82
CA PRO A 112 -23.10 -27.52 -17.71
C PRO A 112 -24.42 -27.43 -16.92
N PHE A 113 -24.40 -27.73 -15.62
CA PHE A 113 -25.52 -27.52 -14.70
C PHE A 113 -25.75 -26.06 -14.29
N TYR A 114 -24.90 -25.13 -14.74
CA TYR A 114 -25.10 -23.72 -14.49
C TYR A 114 -24.97 -22.89 -15.78
N ARG A 115 -25.78 -23.24 -16.77
CA ARG A 115 -26.00 -22.46 -18.00
C ARG A 115 -26.95 -21.27 -17.76
N GLY A 116 -26.65 -20.49 -16.74
CA GLY A 116 -27.39 -19.28 -16.40
C GLY A 116 -26.47 -18.29 -15.72
N ASN A 117 -25.73 -17.52 -16.53
CA ASN A 117 -24.97 -16.33 -16.14
C ASN A 117 -23.78 -16.54 -15.16
N LYS A 118 -22.76 -17.30 -15.59
CA LYS A 118 -21.58 -17.65 -14.77
C LYS A 118 -20.26 -17.06 -15.29
N ASN A 119 -20.09 -15.75 -15.15
CA ASN A 119 -18.77 -15.09 -15.14
C ASN A 119 -18.76 -13.75 -14.34
N SER A 120 -19.89 -13.31 -13.78
CA SER A 120 -20.02 -12.00 -13.14
C SER A 120 -19.65 -11.96 -11.64
N PHE A 121 -19.56 -13.11 -10.95
CA PHE A 121 -19.33 -13.13 -9.49
C PHE A 121 -17.86 -13.14 -9.08
N LEU A 122 -16.95 -13.49 -9.99
CA LEU A 122 -15.50 -13.52 -9.72
C LEU A 122 -14.80 -12.21 -10.13
N SER A 123 -15.53 -11.24 -10.68
CA SER A 123 -14.98 -9.95 -11.12
C SER A 123 -15.16 -8.81 -10.13
N TYR A 124 -15.84 -9.05 -9.01
CA TYR A 124 -16.06 -8.05 -7.96
C TYR A 124 -15.56 -8.57 -6.62
N PHE A 125 -14.78 -7.75 -5.91
CA PHE A 125 -14.43 -8.00 -4.52
C PHE A 125 -15.58 -7.54 -3.62
N PRO A 126 -16.08 -8.36 -2.68
CA PRO A 126 -17.25 -8.02 -1.88
C PRO A 126 -17.08 -6.68 -1.17
N GLY A 127 -17.91 -5.70 -1.52
CA GLY A 127 -17.88 -4.35 -0.96
C GLY A 127 -18.27 -4.22 0.51
N LEU A 128 -18.36 -5.35 1.21
CA LEU A 128 -18.55 -5.41 2.66
C LEU A 128 -17.24 -5.70 3.40
N ILE A 129 -16.25 -6.29 2.71
CA ILE A 129 -14.96 -6.64 3.29
C ILE A 129 -14.16 -5.35 3.45
N ARG A 130 -13.93 -4.98 4.70
CA ARG A 130 -13.17 -3.78 5.08
C ARG A 130 -11.73 -4.12 5.41
N LYS A 131 -11.50 -5.25 6.06
CA LYS A 131 -10.20 -5.61 6.63
C LYS A 131 -9.91 -7.10 6.49
N ILE A 132 -8.65 -7.41 6.20
CA ILE A 132 -8.13 -8.78 6.20
C ILE A 132 -7.03 -8.87 7.25
N ILE A 133 -7.21 -9.76 8.23
CA ILE A 133 -6.22 -10.11 9.25
C ILE A 133 -5.47 -11.34 8.73
N GLY A 134 -4.57 -11.10 7.79
CA GLY A 134 -3.86 -12.13 7.03
C GLY A 134 -3.43 -11.60 5.66
N ASP A 135 -2.99 -12.51 4.80
CA ASP A 135 -2.53 -12.19 3.45
C ASP A 135 -3.71 -12.08 2.46
N LEU A 136 -3.55 -11.25 1.43
CA LEU A 136 -4.41 -11.23 0.24
C LEU A 136 -3.56 -11.45 -1.01
N ASP A 137 -3.77 -12.59 -1.67
CA ASP A 137 -3.15 -12.92 -2.95
C ASP A 137 -4.21 -12.94 -4.06
N LEU A 138 -4.03 -12.11 -5.08
CA LEU A 138 -4.92 -11.94 -6.23
C LEU A 138 -4.37 -12.56 -7.52
N TYR A 139 -3.47 -13.55 -7.42
CA TYR A 139 -2.82 -14.21 -8.54
C TYR A 139 -3.79 -14.69 -9.62
N GLY A 140 -3.74 -14.13 -10.83
CA GLY A 140 -4.58 -14.59 -11.94
C GLY A 140 -6.07 -14.29 -11.76
N SER A 141 -6.43 -13.44 -10.80
CA SER A 141 -7.82 -13.10 -10.49
C SER A 141 -8.44 -12.20 -11.56
N HIS A 142 -9.77 -12.28 -11.69
CA HIS A 142 -10.56 -11.43 -12.60
C HIS A 142 -11.20 -10.24 -11.86
N ILE A 143 -10.79 -10.01 -10.60
CA ILE A 143 -11.31 -8.93 -9.77
C ILE A 143 -10.96 -7.59 -10.40
N THR A 144 -11.95 -6.69 -10.48
CA THR A 144 -11.82 -5.39 -11.14
C THR A 144 -11.46 -4.26 -10.18
N ASN A 145 -11.89 -4.35 -8.92
CA ASN A 145 -11.61 -3.37 -7.88
C ASN A 145 -11.66 -3.98 -6.46
N LEU A 146 -11.16 -3.22 -5.48
CA LEU A 146 -11.23 -3.53 -4.03
C LEU A 146 -11.92 -2.38 -3.26
N ASP A 147 -13.03 -1.86 -3.78
CA ASP A 147 -13.60 -0.53 -3.44
C ASP A 147 -13.72 -0.20 -1.94
N TYR A 148 -13.95 -1.19 -1.09
CA TYR A 148 -14.20 -1.00 0.34
C TYR A 148 -13.11 -1.56 1.25
N LEU A 149 -12.11 -2.25 0.71
CA LEU A 149 -10.99 -2.77 1.48
C LEU A 149 -10.14 -1.58 1.94
N GLU A 150 -9.94 -1.45 3.24
CA GLU A 150 -9.19 -0.35 3.87
C GLU A 150 -7.84 -0.83 4.41
N GLU A 151 -7.73 -2.10 4.83
CA GLU A 151 -6.57 -2.61 5.55
C GLU A 151 -6.32 -4.10 5.29
N ILE A 152 -5.05 -4.45 5.13
CA ILE A 152 -4.54 -5.82 5.12
C ILE A 152 -3.45 -5.88 6.18
N GLU A 153 -3.56 -6.74 7.18
CA GLU A 153 -2.52 -6.88 8.21
C GLU A 153 -1.32 -7.71 7.74
N GLY A 154 -1.51 -8.63 6.79
CA GLY A 154 -0.45 -9.44 6.19
C GLY A 154 0.07 -8.88 4.87
N ASP A 155 0.55 -9.78 4.03
CA ASP A 155 1.08 -9.47 2.70
C ASP A 155 -0.04 -9.26 1.67
N PHE A 156 0.18 -8.33 0.74
CA PHE A 156 -0.70 -8.07 -0.39
C PHE A 156 0.03 -8.38 -1.71
N ARG A 157 -0.48 -9.35 -2.46
CA ARG A 157 0.12 -9.80 -3.72
C ARG A 157 -0.88 -9.65 -4.84
N ILE A 158 -0.50 -8.91 -5.88
CA ILE A 158 -1.20 -8.86 -7.15
C ILE A 158 -0.23 -9.37 -8.20
N ASN A 159 -0.58 -10.48 -8.85
CA ASN A 159 0.22 -11.01 -9.94
C ASN A 159 -0.71 -11.49 -11.06
N ILE A 160 -0.50 -11.01 -12.28
CA ILE A 160 -1.33 -11.38 -13.43
C ILE A 160 -2.83 -11.12 -13.15
N ALA A 161 -3.19 -9.94 -12.65
CA ALA A 161 -4.60 -9.54 -12.46
C ALA A 161 -5.02 -8.58 -13.59
N PRO A 162 -5.40 -9.08 -14.79
CA PRO A 162 -5.55 -8.26 -15.99
C PRO A 162 -6.73 -7.29 -15.94
N LEU A 163 -7.66 -7.46 -14.99
CA LEU A 163 -8.85 -6.63 -14.88
C LEU A 163 -8.82 -5.65 -13.70
N LEU A 164 -7.85 -5.79 -12.79
CA LEU A 164 -7.78 -4.96 -11.58
C LEU A 164 -7.33 -3.55 -11.93
N GLN A 165 -8.24 -2.59 -11.82
CA GLN A 165 -7.99 -1.18 -12.15
C GLN A 165 -7.68 -0.32 -10.92
N SER A 166 -8.12 -0.75 -9.74
CA SER A 166 -7.95 -0.01 -8.49
C SER A 166 -7.85 -0.93 -7.28
N ILE A 167 -6.98 -0.58 -6.33
CA ILE A 167 -6.96 -1.18 -4.98
C ILE A 167 -8.00 -0.55 -4.03
N GLY A 168 -8.92 0.25 -4.58
CA GLY A 168 -10.03 0.84 -3.83
C GLY A 168 -9.57 1.79 -2.75
N ARG A 169 -10.04 1.55 -1.52
CA ARG A 169 -9.77 2.39 -0.35
C ARG A 169 -8.61 1.88 0.51
N LEU A 170 -7.78 0.98 -0.02
CA LEU A 170 -6.73 0.33 0.75
C LEU A 170 -5.70 1.37 1.22
N LYS A 171 -5.59 1.55 2.54
CA LYS A 171 -4.70 2.53 3.18
C LYS A 171 -3.46 1.91 3.76
N LYS A 172 -3.57 0.70 4.29
CA LYS A 172 -2.52 0.07 5.09
C LYS A 172 -2.30 -1.38 4.70
N ILE A 173 -1.02 -1.73 4.57
CA ILE A 173 -0.54 -3.10 4.37
C ILE A 173 0.47 -3.37 5.50
N GLY A 174 0.16 -4.32 6.38
CA GLY A 174 0.99 -4.66 7.52
C GLY A 174 2.17 -5.57 7.18
N GLY A 175 2.14 -6.22 6.02
CA GLY A 175 3.26 -6.97 5.45
C GLY A 175 3.86 -6.31 4.22
N ASN A 176 4.25 -7.15 3.26
CA ASN A 176 4.81 -6.78 1.96
C ASN A 176 3.70 -6.56 0.93
N ALA A 177 3.90 -5.60 0.03
CA ALA A 177 3.07 -5.32 -1.12
C ALA A 177 3.83 -5.64 -2.41
N LEU A 178 3.42 -6.70 -3.10
CA LEU A 178 3.99 -7.12 -4.39
C LEU A 178 2.96 -6.88 -5.50
N ILE A 179 3.17 -5.86 -6.33
CA ILE A 179 2.19 -5.44 -7.34
C ILE A 179 2.77 -5.59 -8.73
N PHE A 180 2.26 -6.58 -9.45
CA PHE A 180 2.55 -6.90 -10.85
C PHE A 180 1.25 -6.86 -11.65
N ALA A 181 0.77 -5.65 -11.95
CA ALA A 181 -0.55 -5.41 -12.54
C ALA A 181 -0.55 -4.33 -13.63
N GLU A 182 -0.60 -4.73 -14.90
CA GLU A 182 -0.60 -3.79 -16.04
C GLU A 182 -1.85 -2.91 -16.11
N SER A 183 -2.98 -3.43 -15.65
CA SER A 183 -4.27 -2.72 -15.70
C SER A 183 -4.50 -1.75 -14.54
N LEU A 184 -3.69 -1.84 -13.48
CA LEU A 184 -3.84 -0.99 -12.30
C LEU A 184 -3.50 0.46 -12.66
N THR A 185 -4.43 1.38 -12.40
CA THR A 185 -4.28 2.80 -12.78
C THR A 185 -4.09 3.74 -11.60
N GLN A 186 -4.48 3.33 -10.40
CA GLN A 186 -4.49 4.20 -9.22
C GLN A 186 -4.29 3.43 -7.92
N MET A 187 -3.62 4.08 -6.97
CA MET A 187 -3.36 3.62 -5.61
C MET A 187 -3.48 4.79 -4.61
N ASP A 188 -4.47 5.65 -4.83
CA ASP A 188 -4.54 6.99 -4.26
C ASP A 188 -4.71 7.04 -2.74
N TYR A 189 -5.18 5.95 -2.14
CA TYR A 189 -5.45 5.86 -0.71
C TYR A 189 -4.33 5.21 0.08
N LEU A 190 -3.34 4.59 -0.58
CA LEU A 190 -2.27 3.88 0.13
C LEU A 190 -1.43 4.87 0.91
N GLU A 191 -1.38 4.70 2.23
CA GLU A 191 -0.66 5.55 3.17
C GLU A 191 0.58 4.88 3.74
N GLU A 192 0.52 3.56 3.97
CA GLU A 192 1.56 2.83 4.70
C GLU A 192 1.69 1.38 4.21
N VAL A 193 2.95 0.95 4.03
CA VAL A 193 3.35 -0.45 3.87
C VAL A 193 4.41 -0.74 4.92
N GLN A 194 4.15 -1.61 5.88
CA GLN A 194 5.13 -1.87 6.95
C GLN A 194 6.33 -2.70 6.45
N GLY A 195 6.13 -3.56 5.45
CA GLY A 195 7.20 -4.33 4.83
C GLY A 195 7.77 -3.66 3.58
N TYR A 196 7.96 -4.49 2.55
CA TYR A 196 8.45 -4.13 1.23
C TYR A 196 7.31 -3.67 0.31
N LEU A 197 7.51 -2.61 -0.50
CA LEU A 197 6.62 -2.23 -1.60
C LEU A 197 7.34 -2.38 -2.94
N ASN A 198 6.91 -3.35 -3.75
CA ASN A 198 7.30 -3.51 -5.15
C ASN A 198 6.15 -3.12 -6.06
N ILE A 199 6.39 -2.20 -6.98
CA ILE A 199 5.45 -1.90 -8.06
C ILE A 199 6.18 -2.07 -9.39
N ASP A 200 5.78 -3.12 -10.11
CA ASP A 200 6.31 -3.48 -11.42
C ASP A 200 5.16 -3.69 -12.43
N TYR A 201 5.44 -3.49 -13.72
CA TYR A 201 4.52 -3.57 -14.85
C TYR A 201 3.28 -2.66 -14.81
N SER A 202 3.02 -1.93 -13.72
CA SER A 202 1.91 -0.98 -13.58
C SER A 202 2.17 0.38 -14.23
N LYS A 203 2.36 0.38 -15.56
CA LYS A 203 2.77 1.55 -16.35
C LYS A 203 1.81 2.76 -16.28
N LYS A 204 0.57 2.57 -15.81
CA LYS A 204 -0.43 3.64 -15.72
C LYS A 204 -0.39 4.39 -14.39
N ILE A 205 0.28 3.85 -13.37
CA ILE A 205 0.43 4.52 -12.08
C ILE A 205 1.57 5.51 -12.19
N THR A 206 1.27 6.80 -11.96
CA THR A 206 2.28 7.86 -12.01
C THR A 206 2.62 8.45 -10.64
N SER A 207 1.76 8.22 -9.65
CA SER A 207 1.91 8.80 -8.32
C SER A 207 1.37 7.89 -7.23
N LEU A 208 1.99 7.98 -6.04
CA LEU A 208 1.43 7.51 -4.78
C LEU A 208 1.18 8.74 -3.88
N PRO A 209 0.07 9.45 -4.07
CA PRO A 209 -0.12 10.80 -3.52
C PRO A 209 -0.25 10.82 -1.99
N ARG A 210 -0.61 9.68 -1.38
CA ARG A 210 -0.83 9.55 0.06
C ARG A 210 0.19 8.68 0.78
N LEU A 211 1.11 8.04 0.05
CA LEU A 211 2.10 7.16 0.66
C LEU A 211 3.03 7.98 1.53
N LYS A 212 3.07 7.67 2.82
CA LYS A 212 3.89 8.34 3.83
C LYS A 212 5.07 7.49 4.27
N ARG A 213 4.87 6.17 4.39
CA ARG A 213 5.86 5.27 5.01
C ARG A 213 5.96 3.94 4.28
N VAL A 214 7.19 3.48 4.07
CA VAL A 214 7.52 2.10 3.70
C VAL A 214 8.55 1.58 4.70
N GLY A 215 8.21 0.54 5.46
CA GLY A 215 9.04 0.15 6.60
C GLY A 215 10.34 -0.56 6.23
N SER A 216 10.42 -1.18 5.05
CA SER A 216 11.64 -1.81 4.56
C SER A 216 12.08 -1.21 3.22
N HIS A 217 11.74 -1.79 2.07
CA HIS A 217 12.20 -1.27 0.77
C HIS A 217 11.05 -0.72 -0.07
N LEU A 218 11.28 0.34 -0.84
CA LEU A 218 10.39 0.83 -1.89
C LEU A 218 11.14 0.67 -3.22
N THR A 219 10.65 -0.26 -4.05
CA THR A 219 11.22 -0.54 -5.37
C THR A 219 10.17 -0.29 -6.45
N SER A 220 10.53 0.55 -7.43
CA SER A 220 9.80 0.62 -8.68
C SER A 220 10.74 0.71 -9.87
N VAL A 221 10.62 -0.27 -10.75
CA VAL A 221 11.29 -0.29 -12.07
C VAL A 221 10.42 0.37 -13.14
N VAL A 222 9.22 0.83 -12.77
CA VAL A 222 8.27 1.49 -13.67
C VAL A 222 8.65 2.96 -13.78
N ASP A 223 9.18 3.36 -14.93
CA ASP A 223 9.58 4.75 -15.21
C ASP A 223 8.45 5.78 -15.11
N THR A 224 7.18 5.36 -15.11
CA THR A 224 6.03 6.28 -15.01
C THR A 224 5.69 6.66 -13.57
N LEU A 225 6.00 5.80 -12.58
CA LEU A 225 5.77 6.10 -11.17
C LEU A 225 6.90 6.98 -10.65
N THR A 226 6.69 8.29 -10.67
CA THR A 226 7.73 9.27 -10.33
C THR A 226 7.38 10.19 -9.15
N GLN A 227 6.13 10.11 -8.67
CA GLN A 227 5.60 11.10 -7.72
C GLN A 227 5.26 10.48 -6.34
N PHE A 228 5.96 10.96 -5.31
CA PHE A 228 5.83 10.54 -3.90
C PHE A 228 5.72 11.75 -2.95
N PRO A 229 4.76 12.67 -3.13
CA PRO A 229 4.77 13.99 -2.49
C PRO A 229 4.70 13.99 -0.96
N LEU A 230 4.19 12.92 -0.36
CA LEU A 230 4.04 12.77 1.09
C LEU A 230 4.97 11.72 1.70
N LEU A 231 5.86 11.10 0.91
CA LEU A 231 6.75 10.06 1.42
C LEU A 231 7.74 10.67 2.40
N GLU A 232 7.67 10.22 3.66
CA GLU A 232 8.43 10.74 4.80
C GLU A 232 9.53 9.76 5.25
N GLU A 233 9.31 8.45 5.05
CA GLU A 233 10.18 7.38 5.56
C GLU A 233 10.23 6.18 4.61
N VAL A 234 11.46 5.71 4.34
CA VAL A 234 11.76 4.39 3.77
C VAL A 234 12.85 3.77 4.66
N GLY A 235 12.56 2.61 5.27
CA GLY A 235 13.41 2.07 6.33
C GLY A 235 14.79 1.63 5.83
N GLU A 236 14.82 0.77 4.81
CA GLU A 236 16.03 0.15 4.28
C GLU A 236 16.42 0.73 2.93
N GLU A 237 15.68 0.49 1.85
CA GLU A 237 16.12 0.91 0.51
C GLU A 237 15.05 1.67 -0.27
N PHE A 238 15.42 2.79 -0.87
CA PHE A 238 14.59 3.54 -1.81
C PHE A 238 15.15 3.46 -3.22
N TYR A 239 14.58 2.57 -4.04
CA TYR A 239 14.94 2.35 -5.44
C TYR A 239 13.78 2.77 -6.36
N ALA A 240 13.85 3.96 -6.97
CA ALA A 240 12.76 4.44 -7.82
C ALA A 240 13.19 5.51 -8.82
N HIS A 241 12.37 5.72 -9.85
CA HIS A 241 12.36 7.02 -10.53
C HIS A 241 11.65 8.02 -9.60
N CYS A 242 12.28 9.15 -9.28
CA CYS A 242 11.71 10.16 -8.39
C CYS A 242 11.85 11.55 -9.01
N ASP A 243 10.77 12.08 -9.56
CA ASP A 243 10.72 13.45 -10.10
C ASP A 243 9.95 14.40 -9.18
N SER A 244 9.20 13.88 -8.22
CA SER A 244 8.67 14.70 -7.12
C SER A 244 9.77 15.15 -6.16
N SER A 245 9.43 16.06 -5.25
CA SER A 245 10.22 16.38 -4.06
C SER A 245 9.53 15.78 -2.82
N PRO A 246 9.82 14.52 -2.44
CA PRO A 246 9.23 13.87 -1.28
C PRO A 246 9.72 14.54 0.02
N LYS A 247 9.03 14.24 1.12
CA LYS A 247 9.37 14.72 2.47
C LYS A 247 10.38 13.83 3.18
N LEU A 248 11.08 12.97 2.44
CA LEU A 248 11.98 11.97 2.96
C LEU A 248 13.15 12.64 3.67
N LYS A 249 13.30 12.38 4.98
CA LYS A 249 14.40 12.95 5.80
C LYS A 249 15.57 11.99 5.98
N LYS A 250 15.27 10.68 6.04
CA LYS A 250 16.26 9.63 6.27
C LYS A 250 15.90 8.40 5.43
N ALA A 251 16.92 7.68 5.00
CA ALA A 251 16.79 6.37 4.36
C ALA A 251 18.02 5.51 4.67
N GLY A 252 17.89 4.19 4.56
CA GLY A 252 19.03 3.29 4.64
C GLY A 252 19.96 3.48 3.45
N SER A 253 19.51 3.05 2.28
CA SER A 253 20.12 3.24 0.96
C SER A 253 19.16 3.93 0.00
N ILE A 254 19.71 4.67 -0.95
CA ILE A 254 18.98 5.38 -2.01
C ILE A 254 19.63 5.02 -3.35
N ASP A 255 18.84 4.60 -4.32
CA ASP A 255 19.22 4.56 -5.74
C ASP A 255 18.06 5.12 -6.56
N ILE A 256 18.17 6.40 -6.90
CA ILE A 256 17.10 7.09 -7.63
C ILE A 256 17.53 7.55 -9.01
N LYS A 257 16.61 7.45 -9.96
CA LYS A 257 16.67 8.14 -11.24
C LYS A 257 15.80 9.39 -11.17
N THR A 258 16.28 10.51 -11.70
CA THR A 258 15.50 11.77 -11.64
C THR A 258 15.84 12.76 -12.74
N HIS A 259 14.85 13.53 -13.15
CA HIS A 259 14.98 14.71 -13.99
C HIS A 259 14.90 16.03 -13.18
N ASN A 260 14.52 15.94 -11.91
CA ASN A 260 14.37 17.09 -11.01
C ASN A 260 15.73 17.65 -10.54
N THR A 261 15.81 18.96 -10.35
CA THR A 261 16.97 19.65 -9.75
C THR A 261 17.09 19.35 -8.26
N ASP A 262 15.97 19.28 -7.55
CA ASP A 262 15.94 19.07 -6.09
C ASP A 262 15.08 17.86 -5.74
N PRO A 263 15.56 16.65 -6.07
CA PRO A 263 14.76 15.44 -5.99
C PRO A 263 14.48 15.01 -4.56
N LEU A 264 15.29 15.42 -3.56
CA LEU A 264 15.13 15.03 -2.16
C LEU A 264 15.50 16.21 -1.23
N PRO A 265 14.73 17.32 -1.22
CA PRO A 265 15.17 18.58 -0.61
C PRO A 265 15.32 18.52 0.91
N LEU A 266 14.61 17.60 1.57
CA LEU A 266 14.62 17.42 3.03
C LEU A 266 15.51 16.26 3.48
N LEU A 267 16.17 15.55 2.56
CA LEU A 267 17.00 14.40 2.93
C LEU A 267 18.21 14.88 3.71
N GLU A 268 18.35 14.39 4.94
CA GLU A 268 19.40 14.79 5.87
C GLU A 268 20.49 13.73 6.01
N GLU A 269 20.12 12.46 5.94
CA GLU A 269 20.98 11.34 6.28
C GLU A 269 20.65 10.09 5.45
N VAL A 270 21.70 9.45 4.93
CA VAL A 270 21.66 8.12 4.33
C VAL A 270 22.60 7.23 5.14
N THR A 271 22.11 6.13 5.71
CA THR A 271 22.95 5.34 6.64
C THR A 271 23.91 4.39 5.93
N ASP A 272 23.60 4.02 4.69
CA ASP A 272 24.42 3.18 3.82
C ASP A 272 24.66 3.89 2.48
N SER A 273 24.19 3.36 1.36
CA SER A 273 24.65 3.77 0.04
C SER A 273 23.71 4.77 -0.63
N PHE A 274 24.27 5.79 -1.28
CA PHE A 274 23.53 6.81 -2.01
C PHE A 274 23.96 6.80 -3.48
N THR A 275 23.01 6.53 -4.36
CA THR A 275 23.17 6.56 -5.81
C THR A 275 22.12 7.49 -6.40
N ILE A 276 22.56 8.41 -7.25
CA ILE A 276 21.66 9.25 -8.03
C ILE A 276 22.07 9.23 -9.50
N LYS A 277 21.08 8.93 -10.34
CA LYS A 277 21.17 8.93 -11.81
C LYS A 277 20.31 10.06 -12.33
N SER A 278 20.90 11.21 -12.62
CA SER A 278 20.16 12.34 -13.20
C SER A 278 20.71 12.78 -14.52
N SER A 279 19.81 13.13 -15.44
CA SER A 279 20.14 13.83 -16.67
C SER A 279 20.31 15.35 -16.47
N ASN A 280 20.02 15.86 -15.28
CA ASN A 280 20.06 17.29 -14.98
C ASN A 280 21.41 17.68 -14.35
N PRO A 281 22.16 18.65 -14.91
CA PRO A 281 23.44 19.08 -14.34
C PRO A 281 23.31 19.86 -13.01
N ALA A 282 22.13 20.38 -12.68
CA ALA A 282 21.93 21.27 -11.54
C ALA A 282 21.32 20.58 -10.31
N ILE A 283 21.78 19.36 -9.99
CA ILE A 283 21.31 18.66 -8.79
C ILE A 283 21.68 19.45 -7.53
N SER A 284 20.72 19.58 -6.62
CA SER A 284 20.94 20.16 -5.30
C SER A 284 20.21 19.35 -4.22
N LEU A 285 20.96 19.05 -3.16
CA LEU A 285 20.53 18.31 -1.99
C LEU A 285 20.92 19.11 -0.75
N PRO A 286 20.21 20.22 -0.49
CA PRO A 286 20.66 21.25 0.44
C PRO A 286 20.68 20.75 1.88
N SER A 287 19.81 19.81 2.24
CA SER A 287 19.70 19.30 3.61
C SER A 287 20.65 18.15 3.92
N LEU A 288 21.29 17.55 2.91
CA LEU A 288 22.04 16.30 3.07
C LEU A 288 23.34 16.55 3.86
N ARG A 289 23.46 15.92 5.03
CA ARG A 289 24.59 16.10 5.96
C ARG A 289 25.55 14.93 5.98
N ARG A 290 25.03 13.70 5.83
CA ARG A 290 25.81 12.47 6.01
C ARG A 290 25.35 11.34 5.08
N ILE A 291 26.33 10.64 4.51
CA ILE A 291 26.17 9.34 3.86
C ILE A 291 27.08 8.35 4.61
N GLY A 292 26.53 7.26 5.13
CA GLY A 292 27.30 6.29 5.92
C GLY A 292 28.11 5.31 5.07
N GLY A 293 27.69 5.07 3.83
CA GLY A 293 28.36 4.22 2.85
C GLY A 293 28.79 5.00 1.60
N ARG A 294 28.67 4.35 0.44
CA ARG A 294 29.17 4.87 -0.83
C ARG A 294 28.26 5.95 -1.39
N MET A 295 28.84 6.99 -1.99
CA MET A 295 28.13 7.97 -2.81
C MET A 295 28.48 7.76 -4.30
N ILE A 296 27.46 7.58 -5.14
CA ILE A 296 27.57 7.45 -6.59
C ILE A 296 26.69 8.50 -7.25
N ILE A 297 27.27 9.26 -8.17
CA ILE A 297 26.55 10.25 -8.97
C ILE A 297 26.81 9.91 -10.42
N ASP A 298 25.83 9.27 -11.06
CA ASP A 298 25.96 8.75 -12.42
C ASP A 298 25.21 9.64 -13.42
N LYS A 299 25.81 9.85 -14.59
CA LYS A 299 25.28 10.65 -15.72
C LYS A 299 24.86 12.10 -15.40
N THR A 300 25.14 12.58 -14.20
CA THR A 300 24.86 13.95 -13.73
C THR A 300 26.12 14.80 -13.83
N LYS A 301 26.05 15.94 -14.52
CA LYS A 301 27.16 16.89 -14.59
C LYS A 301 27.07 17.90 -13.45
N ILE A 302 27.75 17.63 -12.33
CA ILE A 302 27.86 18.61 -11.23
C ILE A 302 28.84 19.71 -11.64
N THR A 303 28.36 20.94 -11.69
CA THR A 303 29.19 22.12 -12.00
C THR A 303 29.91 22.66 -10.75
N ASP A 304 29.27 22.59 -9.59
CA ASP A 304 29.83 22.97 -8.29
C ASP A 304 29.32 22.01 -7.21
N PHE A 305 30.24 21.24 -6.62
CA PHE A 305 29.90 20.26 -5.59
C PHE A 305 29.42 20.92 -4.30
N HIS A 306 29.98 22.07 -3.93
CA HIS A 306 29.59 22.75 -2.70
C HIS A 306 28.19 23.37 -2.83
N SER A 307 27.86 23.91 -3.99
CA SER A 307 26.49 24.38 -4.27
C SER A 307 25.49 23.22 -4.31
N ALA A 308 25.87 22.06 -4.86
CA ALA A 308 25.01 20.88 -4.90
C ALA A 308 24.80 20.22 -3.52
N PHE A 309 25.83 20.25 -2.65
CA PHE A 309 25.84 19.59 -1.35
C PHE A 309 26.40 20.51 -0.24
N PRO A 310 25.72 21.62 0.07
CA PRO A 310 26.29 22.67 0.94
C PRO A 310 26.53 22.20 2.38
N ASN A 311 25.72 21.26 2.85
CA ASN A 311 25.75 20.76 4.23
C ASN A 311 26.40 19.38 4.38
N LEU A 312 26.88 18.77 3.30
CA LEU A 312 27.46 17.42 3.34
C LEU A 312 28.82 17.47 4.04
N SER A 313 28.93 16.73 5.13
CA SER A 313 30.11 16.74 6.01
C SER A 313 30.84 15.39 6.06
N ALA A 314 30.16 14.30 5.72
CA ALA A 314 30.72 12.96 5.78
C ALA A 314 30.14 12.03 4.71
N VAL A 315 31.02 11.27 4.08
CA VAL A 315 30.70 10.13 3.20
C VAL A 315 31.57 8.96 3.64
N GLY A 316 30.95 7.84 4.01
CA GLY A 316 31.68 6.67 4.51
C GLY A 316 32.26 5.76 3.42
N SER A 317 32.85 4.65 3.86
CA SER A 317 33.26 3.51 3.03
C SER A 317 32.32 2.34 3.30
N THR A 318 31.93 1.60 2.26
CA THR A 318 31.40 0.24 2.43
C THR A 318 32.46 -0.65 3.09
N ARG A 319 32.18 -1.22 4.26
CA ARG A 319 32.98 -2.33 4.82
C ARG A 319 32.64 -3.61 4.04
N ASN A 320 33.26 -3.82 2.87
CA ASN A 320 33.29 -5.13 2.24
C ASN A 320 34.71 -5.69 2.29
N ASN A 321 34.82 -6.88 2.88
CA ASN A 321 36.05 -7.59 3.20
C ASN A 321 36.71 -8.28 2.00
N ASP A 322 36.24 -8.06 0.77
CA ASP A 322 36.82 -8.71 -0.41
C ASP A 322 37.10 -7.69 -1.50
N ASN A 323 38.31 -7.80 -2.03
CA ASN A 323 38.90 -6.96 -3.06
C ASN A 323 37.93 -6.70 -4.22
N GLU A 324 37.51 -5.44 -4.42
CA GLU A 324 37.50 -4.69 -5.69
C GLU A 324 36.67 -3.38 -5.56
N ASP A 325 37.23 -2.28 -6.06
CA ASP A 325 36.62 -0.95 -6.25
C ASP A 325 35.98 -0.24 -5.04
N GLU A 326 36.86 0.21 -4.13
CA GLU A 326 36.63 1.32 -3.19
C GLU A 326 36.56 2.67 -3.93
N SER A 327 35.56 2.91 -4.77
CA SER A 327 35.60 4.06 -5.70
C SER A 327 34.44 5.05 -5.50
N PHE A 328 34.77 6.27 -5.11
CA PHE A 328 33.97 7.46 -5.35
C PHE A 328 34.16 7.88 -6.81
N HIS A 329 33.11 7.77 -7.63
CA HIS A 329 33.13 8.07 -9.06
C HIS A 329 32.51 9.43 -9.32
N VAL A 330 33.33 10.36 -9.81
CA VAL A 330 32.89 11.71 -10.17
C VAL A 330 33.57 12.16 -11.48
N PRO A 331 32.86 12.84 -12.39
CA PRO A 331 33.41 13.20 -13.71
C PRO A 331 34.73 14.00 -13.67
N ARG A 332 35.65 13.63 -14.56
CA ARG A 332 37.10 13.89 -14.53
C ARG A 332 37.58 15.34 -14.35
N ASN A 333 36.79 16.34 -14.76
CA ASN A 333 37.40 17.61 -15.18
C ASN A 333 37.32 18.79 -14.19
N TYR A 334 36.68 18.65 -13.02
CA TYR A 334 36.59 19.79 -12.09
C TYR A 334 36.57 19.46 -10.59
N ILE A 335 36.22 18.21 -10.23
CA ILE A 335 35.77 17.94 -8.86
C ILE A 335 36.88 17.37 -7.96
N LYS A 336 37.94 16.76 -8.53
CA LYS A 336 39.05 16.21 -7.72
C LYS A 336 39.73 17.27 -6.84
N LYS A 337 40.07 18.44 -7.39
CA LYS A 337 40.67 19.55 -6.65
C LYS A 337 39.75 20.14 -5.58
N GLN A 338 38.44 20.23 -5.87
CA GLN A 338 37.48 20.75 -4.89
C GLN A 338 37.24 19.75 -3.74
N ILE A 339 37.19 18.45 -4.04
CA ILE A 339 37.07 17.40 -3.02
C ILE A 339 38.34 17.32 -2.17
N GLU A 340 39.51 17.39 -2.79
CA GLU A 340 40.79 17.48 -2.09
C GLU A 340 40.85 18.73 -1.20
N ALA A 341 40.42 19.91 -1.70
CA ALA A 341 40.33 21.13 -0.90
C ALA A 341 39.31 21.05 0.25
N LEU A 342 38.18 20.36 0.07
CA LEU A 342 37.20 20.11 1.13
C LEU A 342 37.76 19.18 2.21
N ARG A 343 38.57 18.20 1.81
CA ARG A 343 39.31 17.31 2.72
C ARG A 343 40.39 18.07 3.50
N GLU A 344 41.19 18.88 2.83
CA GLU A 344 42.26 19.67 3.43
C GLU A 344 41.74 20.69 4.45
N ASN A 345 40.55 21.25 4.21
CA ASN A 345 39.88 22.15 5.16
C ASN A 345 39.09 21.44 6.27
N GLY A 346 39.16 20.10 6.36
CA GLY A 346 38.47 19.31 7.39
C GLY A 346 36.95 19.30 7.27
N ARG A 347 36.38 19.76 6.14
CA ARG A 347 34.93 19.88 5.92
C ARG A 347 34.31 18.62 5.34
N LEU A 348 35.14 17.68 4.85
CA LEU A 348 34.72 16.39 4.33
C LEU A 348 35.65 15.29 4.85
N SER A 349 35.11 14.37 5.65
CA SER A 349 35.80 13.13 6.03
C SER A 349 35.43 12.01 5.04
N PHE A 350 36.44 11.40 4.42
CA PHE A 350 36.27 10.29 3.47
C PHE A 350 37.14 9.10 3.87
N ASN A 351 36.54 7.92 3.95
CA ASN A 351 37.25 6.64 4.01
C ASN A 351 36.98 5.94 2.67
N GLY A 352 38.01 5.71 1.84
CA GLY A 352 37.88 5.07 0.51
C GLY A 352 38.88 5.61 -0.52
N LYS A 353 38.84 5.14 -1.78
CA LYS A 353 39.59 5.71 -2.91
C LYS A 353 38.66 6.53 -3.82
N ILE A 354 39.20 7.57 -4.45
CA ILE A 354 38.51 8.37 -5.48
C ILE A 354 38.98 7.84 -6.83
N LYS A 355 38.09 7.30 -7.65
CA LYS A 355 38.40 6.83 -9.01
C LYS A 355 37.93 7.90 -10.00
N VAL A 356 38.88 8.47 -10.73
CA VAL A 356 38.69 9.62 -11.62
C VAL A 356 38.87 9.14 -13.06
N GLU A 357 37.78 8.76 -13.72
CA GLU A 357 37.75 8.30 -15.12
C GLU A 357 37.38 9.40 -16.11
#